data_AF-A0A0D8FWU8-F1
#
_entry.id   AF-A0A0D8FWU8-F1
#
_cell.length_a   1.000
_cell.length_b   1.000
_cell.length_c   1.000
_cell.angle_alpha   90.00
_cell.angle_beta   90.00
_cell.angle_gamma   90.00
#
_symmetry.space_group_name_H-M   'P 1'
#
loop_
_entity.id
_entity.type
_entity.pdbx_description
1 polymer ?
#
loop_
_entity_poly.entity_id
_entity_poly.type
_entity_poly.pdbx_seq_one_letter_code
_entity_poly.pdbx_strand_id
1 'polypeptide(L)'
;MPPSPNHSATDDNTTRRFFFFEKLIHWLIAIAMLVLLATGTILFVPALTAHFPRPLINRLHIDSGITATVIMLLALVGPWGRALRRDLHELMIAPLDQLNSWTGVIGDWLHRATPSTEGEEPEKFNVGQRLFTAGMAALAVLAVLTGFALRTPGRIPTSIQGGAEFTHEIVFLAIAALVVGHVIKAILSFREKRGLGKRSSS
;
A
#
# COMPACT_ATOMS: atom_id res chain seq x y z
N MET A 1 -29.30 -34.00 -26.76
CA MET A 1 -28.21 -33.48 -25.90
C MET A 1 -28.86 -32.50 -24.93
N PRO A 2 -28.90 -32.77 -23.61
CA PRO A 2 -29.45 -31.79 -22.67
C PRO A 2 -28.50 -30.59 -22.57
N PRO A 3 -29.00 -29.36 -22.40
CA PRO A 3 -28.14 -28.19 -22.18
C PRO A 3 -27.38 -28.35 -20.86
N SER A 4 -26.06 -28.10 -20.91
CA SER A 4 -25.17 -28.17 -19.76
C SER A 4 -25.61 -27.20 -18.64
N PRO A 5 -25.52 -27.58 -17.36
CA PRO A 5 -26.05 -26.78 -16.25
C PRO A 5 -25.15 -25.58 -15.90
N ASN A 6 -25.76 -24.38 -15.87
CA ASN A 6 -25.53 -23.27 -14.93
C ASN A 6 -24.08 -22.91 -14.49
N HIS A 7 -23.11 -22.82 -15.40
CA HIS A 7 -21.79 -22.24 -15.05
C HIS A 7 -21.81 -20.70 -14.85
N SER A 8 -22.84 -19.97 -15.30
CA SER A 8 -22.82 -18.50 -15.26
C SER A 8 -23.18 -17.89 -13.90
N ALA A 9 -24.22 -18.38 -13.22
CA ALA A 9 -24.74 -17.71 -12.03
C ALA A 9 -23.87 -17.90 -10.77
N THR A 10 -23.21 -19.04 -10.64
CA THR A 10 -22.32 -19.35 -9.48
C THR A 10 -20.96 -18.65 -9.61
N ASP A 11 -20.44 -18.55 -10.82
CA ASP A 11 -19.14 -17.93 -11.11
C ASP A 11 -19.24 -16.40 -10.98
N ASP A 12 -20.34 -15.81 -11.43
CA ASP A 12 -20.64 -14.38 -11.26
C ASP A 12 -20.76 -13.97 -9.78
N ASN A 13 -21.46 -14.79 -8.97
CA ASN A 13 -21.63 -14.50 -7.54
C ASN A 13 -20.29 -14.61 -6.79
N THR A 14 -19.50 -15.64 -7.09
CA THR A 14 -18.16 -15.82 -6.50
C THR A 14 -17.25 -14.65 -6.84
N THR A 15 -17.24 -14.22 -8.11
CA THR A 15 -16.45 -13.09 -8.59
C THR A 15 -16.88 -11.76 -7.98
N ARG A 16 -18.19 -11.50 -7.84
CA ARG A 16 -18.71 -10.29 -7.18
C ARG A 16 -18.38 -10.24 -5.68
N ARG A 17 -18.54 -11.37 -4.97
CA ARG A 17 -18.17 -11.46 -3.55
C ARG A 17 -16.67 -11.23 -3.37
N PHE A 18 -15.86 -11.86 -4.20
CA PHE A 18 -14.42 -11.69 -4.26
C PHE A 18 -14.03 -10.20 -4.42
N PHE A 19 -14.61 -9.52 -5.41
CA PHE A 19 -14.38 -8.09 -5.67
C PHE A 19 -14.80 -7.19 -4.51
N PHE A 20 -15.88 -7.52 -3.81
CA PHE A 20 -16.33 -6.77 -2.64
C PHE A 20 -15.33 -6.91 -1.47
N PHE A 21 -14.86 -8.12 -1.19
CA PHE A 21 -13.87 -8.36 -0.15
C PHE A 21 -12.54 -7.66 -0.43
N GLU A 22 -12.07 -7.69 -1.67
CA GLU A 22 -10.86 -6.95 -2.07
C GLU A 22 -10.99 -5.44 -1.83
N LYS A 23 -12.13 -4.85 -2.22
CA LYS A 23 -12.40 -3.44 -1.96
C LYS A 23 -12.48 -3.12 -0.48
N LEU A 24 -13.16 -3.96 0.30
CA LEU A 24 -13.29 -3.77 1.75
C LEU A 24 -11.91 -3.79 2.42
N ILE A 25 -11.09 -4.80 2.13
CA ILE A 25 -9.73 -4.92 2.65
C ILE A 25 -8.89 -3.70 2.25
N HIS A 26 -8.96 -3.29 0.98
CA HIS A 26 -8.24 -2.11 0.52
C HIS A 26 -8.64 -0.85 1.29
N TRP A 27 -9.94 -0.60 1.49
CA TRP A 27 -10.42 0.54 2.26
C TRP A 27 -10.04 0.48 3.73
N LEU A 28 -10.09 -0.69 4.36
CA LEU A 28 -9.66 -0.86 5.74
C LEU A 28 -8.16 -0.57 5.89
N ILE A 29 -7.32 -1.09 5.00
CA ILE A 29 -5.88 -0.80 4.96
C ILE A 29 -5.65 0.69 4.69
N ALA A 30 -6.39 1.30 3.75
CA ALA A 30 -6.25 2.71 3.42
C ALA A 30 -6.59 3.62 4.61
N ILE A 31 -7.69 3.33 5.32
CA ILE A 31 -8.08 4.07 6.53
C ILE A 31 -7.02 3.91 7.61
N ALA A 32 -6.57 2.67 7.89
CA ALA A 32 -5.53 2.43 8.88
C ALA A 32 -4.22 3.15 8.53
N MET A 33 -3.84 3.15 7.25
CA MET A 33 -2.67 3.86 6.73
C MET A 33 -2.79 5.38 6.90
N LEU A 34 -3.96 5.95 6.61
CA LEU A 34 -4.20 7.38 6.82
C LEU A 34 -4.12 7.76 8.31
N VAL A 35 -4.65 6.93 9.20
CA VAL A 35 -4.54 7.15 10.65
C VAL A 35 -3.09 7.04 11.10
N LEU A 36 -2.33 6.04 10.62
CA LEU A 36 -0.90 5.89 10.90
C LEU A 36 -0.10 7.10 10.43
N LEU A 37 -0.37 7.59 9.22
CA LEU A 37 0.29 8.78 8.68
C LEU A 37 -0.06 10.02 9.50
N ALA A 38 -1.34 10.25 9.82
CA ALA A 38 -1.76 11.41 10.60
C ALA A 38 -1.16 11.40 12.02
N THR A 39 -1.24 10.27 12.72
CA THR A 39 -0.66 10.11 14.06
C THR A 39 0.86 10.19 14.03
N GLY A 40 1.52 9.60 13.02
CA GLY A 40 2.95 9.70 12.79
C GLY A 40 3.40 11.13 12.54
N THR A 41 2.69 11.89 11.70
CA THR A 41 2.95 13.31 11.47
C THR A 41 2.84 14.13 12.76
N ILE A 42 1.80 13.88 13.57
CA ILE A 42 1.64 14.57 14.86
C ILE A 42 2.84 14.28 15.76
N LEU A 43 3.26 13.02 15.88
CA LEU A 43 4.39 12.60 16.72
C LEU A 43 5.75 13.08 16.20
N PHE A 44 5.90 13.21 14.88
CA PHE A 44 7.13 13.65 14.21
C PHE A 44 7.32 15.17 14.31
N VAL A 45 6.25 15.96 14.21
CA VAL A 45 6.33 17.43 14.23
C VAL A 45 6.12 17.97 15.65
N PRO A 46 7.15 18.56 16.28
CA PRO A 46 7.04 19.03 17.67
C PRO A 46 5.92 20.04 17.89
N ALA A 47 5.70 20.94 16.93
CA ALA A 47 4.63 21.94 16.97
C ALA A 47 3.23 21.30 17.03
N LEU A 48 3.02 20.16 16.36
CA LEU A 48 1.74 19.44 16.42
C LEU A 48 1.62 18.66 17.73
N THR A 49 2.68 17.95 18.14
CA THR A 49 2.67 17.19 19.41
C THR A 49 2.32 18.07 20.61
N ALA A 50 2.69 19.36 20.62
CA ALA A 50 2.35 20.29 21.70
C ALA A 50 0.83 20.52 21.88
N HIS A 51 0.03 20.27 20.84
CA HIS A 51 -1.42 20.48 20.86
C HIS A 51 -2.23 19.22 21.19
N PHE A 52 -1.60 18.05 21.24
CA PHE A 52 -2.30 16.78 21.47
C PHE A 52 -1.68 16.00 22.64
N PRO A 53 -2.48 15.26 23.42
CA PRO A 53 -1.94 14.39 24.45
C PRO A 53 -1.13 13.26 23.80
N ARG A 54 0.21 13.35 23.87
CA ARG A 54 1.15 12.39 23.29
C ARG A 54 0.81 10.92 23.63
N PRO A 55 0.40 10.55 24.86
CA PRO A 55 0.03 9.16 25.17
C PRO A 55 -1.17 8.65 24.36
N LEU A 56 -2.16 9.51 24.09
CA LEU A 56 -3.33 9.14 23.29
C LEU A 56 -2.93 8.93 21.83
N ILE A 57 -2.18 9.87 21.25
CA ILE A 57 -1.73 9.78 19.84
C ILE A 57 -0.85 8.55 19.65
N ASN A 58 0.09 8.30 20.58
CA ASN A 58 0.93 7.11 20.55
C ASN A 58 0.11 5.82 20.61
N ARG A 59 -0.91 5.76 21.47
CA ARG A 59 -1.81 4.61 21.54
C ARG A 59 -2.57 4.40 20.23
N LEU A 60 -3.14 5.45 19.66
CA LEU A 60 -3.83 5.38 18.36
C LEU A 60 -2.90 4.93 17.25
N HIS A 61 -1.66 5.40 17.23
CA HIS A 61 -0.64 4.99 16.26
C HIS A 61 -0.36 3.49 16.36
N ILE A 62 -0.10 3.01 17.58
CA ILE A 62 0.18 1.60 17.86
C ILE A 62 -1.02 0.71 17.52
N ASP A 63 -2.23 1.07 17.99
CA ASP A 63 -3.44 0.29 17.75
C ASP A 63 -3.76 0.21 16.25
N SER A 64 -3.53 1.31 15.51
CA SER A 64 -3.66 1.35 14.05
C SER A 64 -2.59 0.50 13.34
N GLY A 65 -1.35 0.52 13.83
CA GLY A 65 -0.25 -0.29 13.29
C GLY A 65 -0.49 -1.78 13.45
N ILE A 66 -0.99 -2.20 14.62
CA ILE A 66 -1.41 -3.58 14.87
C ILE A 66 -2.58 -3.95 13.95
N THR A 67 -3.59 -3.09 13.87
CA THR A 67 -4.77 -3.31 13.02
C THR A 67 -4.38 -3.48 11.55
N ALA A 68 -3.55 -2.58 11.01
CA ALA A 68 -3.05 -2.66 9.64
C ALA A 68 -2.27 -3.97 9.39
N THR A 69 -1.42 -4.36 10.35
CA THR A 69 -0.63 -5.60 10.26
C THR A 69 -1.53 -6.84 10.27
N VAL A 70 -2.51 -6.90 11.17
CA VAL A 70 -3.46 -8.01 11.24
C VAL A 70 -4.26 -8.11 9.95
N ILE A 71 -4.79 -7.00 9.43
CA ILE A 71 -5.53 -6.99 8.16
C ILE A 71 -4.63 -7.47 7.01
N MET A 72 -3.38 -7.00 6.96
CA MET A 72 -2.42 -7.42 5.93
C MET A 72 -2.12 -8.92 6.00
N LEU A 73 -1.90 -9.47 7.20
CA LEU A 73 -1.66 -10.91 7.40
C LEU A 73 -2.89 -11.74 6.98
N LEU A 74 -4.10 -11.29 7.33
CA LEU A 74 -5.34 -11.95 6.89
C LEU A 74 -5.48 -11.93 5.36
N ALA A 75 -5.17 -10.79 4.73
CA ALA A 75 -5.17 -10.66 3.27
C ALA A 75 -4.13 -11.58 2.61
N LEU A 76 -2.95 -11.73 3.23
CA LEU A 76 -1.87 -12.57 2.73
C LEU A 76 -2.21 -14.06 2.83
N VAL A 77 -2.80 -14.51 3.95
CA VAL A 77 -3.14 -15.92 4.20
C VAL A 77 -4.33 -16.37 3.36
N GLY A 78 -5.26 -15.46 3.03
CA GLY A 78 -6.43 -15.77 2.22
C GLY A 78 -6.12 -16.11 0.75
N PRO A 79 -7.09 -16.72 0.03
CA PRO A 79 -6.98 -17.07 -1.39
C PRO A 79 -6.67 -15.88 -2.34
N TRP A 80 -6.87 -14.65 -1.86
CA TRP A 80 -6.60 -13.39 -2.55
C TRP A 80 -5.12 -12.96 -2.52
N GLY A 81 -4.31 -13.53 -1.62
CA GLY A 81 -2.92 -13.16 -1.41
C GLY A 81 -1.93 -13.70 -2.44
N ARG A 82 -2.36 -14.48 -3.44
CA ARG A 82 -1.45 -15.14 -4.41
C ARG A 82 -0.60 -14.15 -5.21
N ALA A 83 -1.19 -13.04 -5.66
CA ALA A 83 -0.48 -12.00 -6.38
C ALA A 83 0.55 -11.32 -5.46
N LEU A 84 0.14 -10.95 -4.24
CA LEU A 84 1.01 -10.33 -3.24
C LEU A 84 2.19 -11.25 -2.85
N ARG A 85 1.94 -12.55 -2.67
CA ARG A 85 3.00 -13.54 -2.39
C ARG A 85 3.98 -13.68 -3.55
N ARG A 86 3.49 -13.64 -4.81
CA ARG A 86 4.35 -13.70 -5.99
C ARG A 86 5.24 -12.45 -6.09
N ASP A 87 4.66 -11.28 -5.89
CA ASP A 87 5.40 -10.01 -5.95
C ASP A 87 6.41 -9.89 -4.78
N LEU A 88 6.08 -10.40 -3.58
CA LEU A 88 7.03 -10.49 -2.46
C LEU A 88 8.18 -11.46 -2.73
N HIS A 89 7.89 -12.60 -3.35
CA HIS A 89 8.90 -13.58 -3.75
C HIS A 89 9.82 -13.03 -4.84
N GLU A 90 9.27 -12.32 -5.83
CA GLU A 90 10.04 -11.61 -6.86
C GLU A 90 10.97 -10.57 -6.22
N LEU A 91 10.50 -9.80 -5.23
CA LEU A 91 11.33 -8.82 -4.52
C LEU A 91 12.44 -9.47 -3.69
N MET A 92 12.17 -10.60 -3.03
CA MET A 92 13.15 -11.28 -2.19
C MET A 92 14.32 -11.89 -2.99
N ILE A 93 14.10 -12.16 -4.28
CA ILE A 93 15.10 -12.74 -5.19
C ILE A 93 15.72 -11.68 -6.11
N ALA A 94 15.16 -10.47 -6.15
CA ALA A 94 15.63 -9.39 -7.02
C ALA A 94 17.09 -9.02 -6.67
N PRO A 95 18.03 -9.11 -7.63
CA PRO A 95 19.42 -8.78 -7.37
C PRO A 95 19.61 -7.28 -7.12
N LEU A 96 20.60 -6.93 -6.28
CA LEU A 96 20.87 -5.58 -5.79
C LEU A 96 21.20 -4.57 -6.91
N ASP A 97 21.57 -5.03 -8.10
CA ASP A 97 21.82 -4.22 -9.29
C ASP A 97 20.53 -3.65 -9.92
N GLN A 98 19.41 -4.38 -9.85
CA GLN A 98 18.09 -3.84 -10.20
C GLN A 98 17.65 -2.74 -9.22
N LEU A 99 18.22 -2.70 -8.01
CA LEU A 99 17.96 -1.65 -7.02
C LEU A 99 18.52 -0.27 -7.37
N ASN A 100 19.43 -0.16 -8.34
CA ASN A 100 20.01 1.11 -8.73
C ASN A 100 19.12 1.93 -9.70
N SER A 101 18.08 1.32 -10.27
CA SER A 101 17.16 1.98 -11.23
C SER A 101 16.05 2.81 -10.56
N TRP A 102 15.97 2.83 -9.23
CA TRP A 102 14.80 3.26 -8.47
C TRP A 102 14.48 4.76 -8.59
N THR A 103 15.48 5.59 -8.86
CA THR A 103 15.32 7.03 -9.07
C THR A 103 14.66 7.35 -10.41
N GLY A 104 15.00 6.61 -11.47
CA GLY A 104 14.37 6.76 -12.80
C GLY A 104 12.94 6.24 -12.82
N VAL A 105 12.68 5.15 -12.10
CA VAL A 105 11.35 4.51 -12.08
C VAL A 105 10.31 5.31 -11.30
N ILE A 106 10.69 6.09 -10.28
CA ILE A 106 9.76 7.02 -9.60
C ILE A 106 9.28 8.11 -10.57
N GLY A 107 10.20 8.64 -11.39
CA GLY A 107 9.87 9.60 -12.45
C GLY A 107 8.95 9.01 -13.51
N ASP A 108 9.29 7.82 -14.01
CA ASP A 108 8.48 7.09 -14.99
C ASP A 108 7.12 6.66 -14.45
N TRP A 109 7.07 6.25 -13.18
CA TRP A 109 5.82 6.00 -12.47
C TRP A 109 4.99 7.28 -12.50
N LEU A 110 5.52 8.42 -12.08
CA LEU A 110 4.78 9.67 -12.02
C LEU A 110 4.31 10.16 -13.41
N HIS A 111 5.02 9.81 -14.49
CA HIS A 111 4.75 10.29 -15.84
C HIS A 111 3.88 9.38 -16.72
N ARG A 112 3.87 8.05 -16.51
CA ARG A 112 3.08 7.14 -17.36
C ARG A 112 1.64 7.02 -16.85
N ALA A 113 0.80 7.90 -17.36
CA ALA A 113 -0.66 7.89 -17.21
C ALA A 113 -1.39 7.31 -18.44
N THR A 114 -0.73 6.55 -19.31
CA THR A 114 -1.37 6.01 -20.53
C THR A 114 -2.02 4.66 -20.26
N PRO A 115 -3.30 4.47 -20.67
CA PRO A 115 -3.88 3.13 -20.80
C PRO A 115 -3.03 2.33 -21.78
N SER A 116 -2.82 1.05 -21.49
CA SER A 116 -2.25 0.10 -22.45
C SER A 116 -3.03 0.20 -23.76
N THR A 117 -2.33 0.61 -24.81
CA THR A 117 -2.82 0.64 -26.19
C THR A 117 -3.22 -0.75 -26.64
N GLU A 118 -4.29 -0.79 -27.42
CA GLU A 118 -4.98 -1.97 -27.95
C GLU A 118 -4.03 -3.08 -28.44
N GLY A 119 -4.21 -4.30 -27.94
CA GLY A 119 -3.67 -5.52 -28.55
C GLY A 119 -2.90 -6.46 -27.61
N GLU A 120 -2.45 -6.00 -26.45
CA GLU A 120 -1.79 -6.87 -25.47
C GLU A 120 -2.81 -7.40 -24.44
N GLU A 121 -2.78 -8.71 -24.21
CA GLU A 121 -3.56 -9.35 -23.15
C GLU A 121 -3.43 -8.56 -21.85
N PRO A 122 -4.52 -8.37 -21.07
CA PRO A 122 -4.55 -7.42 -19.98
C PRO A 122 -3.60 -7.87 -18.85
N GLU A 123 -2.33 -7.46 -18.95
CA GLU A 123 -1.38 -7.60 -17.88
C GLU A 123 -1.86 -6.65 -16.77
N LYS A 124 -2.54 -7.26 -15.79
CA LYS A 124 -3.47 -6.62 -14.84
C LYS A 124 -2.83 -5.53 -13.95
N PHE A 125 -1.52 -5.31 -14.05
CA PHE A 125 -0.78 -4.25 -13.35
C PHE A 125 0.37 -3.70 -14.20
N ASN A 126 0.37 -2.39 -14.46
CA ASN A 126 1.52 -1.68 -15.04
C ASN A 126 2.78 -1.94 -14.18
N VAL A 127 3.98 -2.03 -14.77
CA VAL A 127 5.27 -2.19 -14.08
C VAL A 127 5.39 -1.24 -12.87
N GLY A 128 4.93 0.00 -13.02
CA GLY A 128 4.91 0.97 -11.93
C GLY A 128 3.95 0.63 -10.77
N GLN A 129 2.84 -0.06 -11.01
CA GLN A 129 1.93 -0.54 -9.96
C GLN A 129 2.49 -1.77 -9.23
N ARG A 130 3.19 -2.67 -9.94
CA ARG A 130 3.88 -3.81 -9.30
C ARG A 130 5.01 -3.32 -8.39
N LEU A 131 5.81 -2.36 -8.86
CA LEU A 131 6.87 -1.79 -8.04
C LEU A 131 6.32 -1.01 -6.83
N PHE A 132 5.27 -0.21 -7.02
CA PHE A 132 4.59 0.45 -5.89
C PHE A 132 4.13 -0.58 -4.85
N THR A 133 3.52 -1.68 -5.29
CA THR A 133 3.02 -2.74 -4.41
C THR A 133 4.15 -3.41 -3.64
N ALA A 134 5.21 -3.83 -4.34
CA ALA A 134 6.37 -4.46 -3.72
C ALA A 134 7.13 -3.52 -2.77
N GLY A 135 7.36 -2.27 -3.19
CA GLY A 135 8.01 -1.24 -2.38
C GLY A 135 7.21 -0.88 -1.13
N MET A 136 5.89 -0.69 -1.26
CA MET A 136 5.00 -0.47 -0.11
C MET A 136 5.00 -1.65 0.85
N ALA A 137 5.03 -2.89 0.34
CA ALA A 137 5.08 -4.07 1.19
C ALA A 137 6.41 -4.17 1.98
N ALA A 138 7.55 -3.89 1.33
CA ALA A 138 8.85 -3.85 1.99
C ALA A 138 8.91 -2.76 3.07
N LEU A 139 8.44 -1.55 2.75
CA LEU A 139 8.36 -0.44 3.70
C LEU A 139 7.42 -0.76 4.87
N ALA A 140 6.29 -1.42 4.62
CA ALA A 140 5.38 -1.85 5.69
C ALA A 140 6.06 -2.86 6.64
N VAL A 141 6.82 -3.82 6.12
CA VAL A 141 7.59 -4.77 6.96
C VAL A 141 8.62 -4.01 7.81
N LEU A 142 9.40 -3.10 7.21
CA LEU A 142 10.36 -2.29 7.94
C LEU A 142 9.70 -1.43 9.03
N ALA A 143 8.54 -0.82 8.74
CA ALA A 143 7.78 -0.03 9.69
C ALA A 143 7.33 -0.88 10.89
N VAL A 144 6.86 -2.12 10.66
CA VAL A 144 6.46 -3.04 11.73
C VAL A 144 7.66 -3.45 12.59
N LEU A 145 8.78 -3.83 11.97
CA LEU A 145 9.98 -4.26 12.68
C LEU A 145 10.56 -3.15 13.56
N THR A 146 10.69 -1.95 12.99
CA THR A 146 11.20 -0.77 13.71
C THR A 146 10.23 -0.30 14.78
N GLY A 147 8.92 -0.26 14.50
CA GLY A 147 7.89 0.07 15.49
C GLY A 147 7.86 -0.92 16.67
N PHE A 148 8.07 -2.20 16.41
CA PHE A 148 8.20 -3.21 17.46
C PHE A 148 9.45 -2.97 18.34
N ALA A 149 10.60 -2.68 17.73
CA ALA A 149 11.83 -2.36 18.45
C ALA A 149 11.66 -1.13 19.36
N LEU A 150 10.98 -0.08 18.86
CA LEU A 150 10.68 1.13 19.62
C LEU A 150 9.71 0.89 20.79
N ARG A 151 8.84 -0.11 20.70
CA ARG A 151 7.92 -0.50 21.78
C ARG A 151 8.60 -1.23 22.94
N THR A 152 9.84 -1.69 22.76
CA THR A 152 10.57 -2.45 23.78
C THR A 152 11.78 -1.68 24.34
N PRO A 153 11.61 -0.44 24.87
CA PRO A 153 12.72 0.33 25.43
C PRO A 153 13.36 -0.44 26.59
N GLY A 154 14.70 -0.41 26.64
CA GLY A 154 15.49 -1.08 27.68
C GLY A 154 15.64 -2.60 27.53
N ARG A 155 15.00 -3.23 26.53
CA ARG A 155 15.20 -4.66 26.22
C ARG A 155 16.22 -4.91 25.11
N ILE A 156 16.60 -3.88 24.37
CA ILE A 156 17.56 -3.93 23.27
C ILE A 156 18.65 -2.86 23.46
N PRO A 157 19.86 -3.06 22.91
CA PRO A 157 20.93 -2.06 22.94
C PRO A 157 20.47 -0.69 22.42
N THR A 158 20.94 0.39 23.04
CA THR A 158 20.60 1.77 22.67
C THR A 158 20.98 2.12 21.23
N SER A 159 22.07 1.53 20.70
CA SER A 159 22.45 1.67 19.30
C SER A 159 21.41 1.11 18.33
N ILE A 160 20.82 -0.05 18.66
CA ILE A 160 19.75 -0.66 17.87
C ILE A 160 18.47 0.16 18.00
N GLN A 161 18.17 0.67 19.21
CA GLN A 161 17.00 1.50 19.42
C GLN A 161 17.06 2.81 18.64
N GLY A 162 18.20 3.52 18.65
CA GLY A 162 18.40 4.72 17.85
C GLY A 162 18.39 4.44 16.34
N GLY A 163 18.98 3.32 15.91
CA GLY A 163 18.88 2.87 14.52
C GLY A 163 17.45 2.59 14.08
N ALA A 164 16.64 1.99 14.96
CA ALA A 164 15.21 1.74 14.72
C ALA A 164 14.42 3.05 14.62
N GLU A 165 14.70 4.03 15.48
CA GLU A 165 14.07 5.36 15.46
C GLU A 165 14.32 6.06 14.11
N PHE A 166 15.60 6.21 13.74
CA PHE A 166 15.99 6.81 12.47
C PHE A 166 15.39 6.08 11.26
N THR A 167 15.41 4.75 11.25
CA THR A 167 14.85 3.96 10.15
C THR A 167 13.33 4.12 10.09
N HIS A 168 12.64 4.16 11.22
CA HIS A 168 11.19 4.33 11.27
C HIS A 168 10.77 5.68 10.69
N GLU A 169 11.53 6.74 10.98
CA GLU A 169 11.28 8.08 10.43
C GLU A 169 11.46 8.14 8.91
N ILE A 170 12.55 7.58 8.39
CA ILE A 170 12.79 7.53 6.94
C ILE A 170 11.70 6.71 6.24
N VAL A 171 11.35 5.55 6.79
CA VAL A 171 10.29 4.70 6.26
C VAL A 171 8.95 5.43 6.28
N PHE A 172 8.63 6.16 7.36
CA PHE A 172 7.44 7.00 7.44
C PHE A 172 7.41 8.04 6.31
N LEU A 173 8.49 8.77 6.08
CA LEU A 173 8.56 9.77 5.00
C LEU A 173 8.42 9.14 3.62
N ALA A 174 9.04 7.98 3.39
CA ALA A 174 8.92 7.24 2.13
C ALA A 174 7.48 6.76 1.88
N ILE A 175 6.83 6.17 2.89
CA ILE A 175 5.42 5.77 2.81
C ILE A 175 4.53 6.98 2.55
N ALA A 176 4.73 8.09 3.27
CA ALA A 176 3.96 9.31 3.09
C ALA A 176 4.06 9.82 1.64
N ALA A 177 5.26 9.90 1.08
CA ALA A 177 5.49 10.32 -0.29
C ALA A 177 4.79 9.39 -1.31
N LEU A 178 4.91 8.08 -1.13
CA LEU A 178 4.27 7.08 -2.00
C LEU A 178 2.74 7.18 -1.94
N VAL A 179 2.16 7.29 -0.74
CA VAL A 179 0.71 7.43 -0.56
C VAL A 179 0.21 8.73 -1.19
N VAL A 180 0.90 9.86 -0.98
CA VAL A 180 0.55 11.14 -1.62
C VAL A 180 0.58 11.01 -3.15
N GLY A 181 1.63 10.44 -3.71
CA GLY A 181 1.72 10.20 -5.15
C GLY A 181 0.60 9.30 -5.67
N HIS A 182 0.25 8.24 -4.93
CA HIS A 182 -0.85 7.34 -5.28
C HIS A 182 -2.19 8.07 -5.31
N VAL A 183 -2.47 8.91 -4.31
CA VAL A 183 -3.70 9.71 -4.23
C VAL A 183 -3.78 10.73 -5.35
N ILE A 184 -2.69 11.47 -5.63
CA ILE A 184 -2.63 12.44 -6.73
C ILE A 184 -2.97 11.77 -8.05
N LYS A 185 -2.35 10.62 -8.34
CA LYS A 185 -2.64 9.85 -9.56
C LYS A 185 -4.08 9.38 -9.65
N ALA A 186 -4.64 8.89 -8.56
CA ALA A 186 -6.04 8.47 -8.52
C ALA A 186 -6.99 9.63 -8.86
N ILE A 187 -6.70 10.84 -8.34
CA ILE A 187 -7.46 12.05 -8.65
C ILE A 187 -7.30 12.46 -10.11
N LEU A 188 -6.07 12.45 -10.66
CA LEU A 188 -5.82 12.82 -12.05
C LEU A 188 -6.51 11.87 -13.04
N SER A 189 -6.38 10.56 -12.83
CA SER A 189 -7.07 9.53 -13.63
C SER A 189 -8.59 9.71 -13.60
N PHE A 190 -9.14 10.03 -12.43
CA PHE A 190 -10.58 10.27 -12.28
C PHE A 190 -11.04 11.52 -13.03
N ARG A 191 -10.25 12.59 -13.03
CA ARG A 191 -10.53 13.82 -13.79
C ARG A 191 -10.54 13.57 -15.29
N GLU A 192 -9.59 12.79 -15.79
CA GLU A 192 -9.49 12.43 -17.21
C GLU A 192 -10.73 11.65 -17.69
N LYS A 193 -11.15 10.63 -16.94
CA LYS A 193 -12.36 9.85 -17.23
C LYS A 193 -13.63 10.71 -17.25
N ARG A 194 -13.77 11.64 -16.31
CA ARG A 194 -14.89 12.61 -16.31
C ARG A 194 -14.82 13.60 -17.47
N GLY A 195 -13.62 13.93 -17.96
CA GLY A 195 -13.41 14.81 -19.10
C GLY A 195 -13.78 14.17 -20.45
N LEU A 196 -13.48 12.88 -20.63
CA LEU A 196 -13.87 12.11 -21.82
C LEU A 196 -15.39 11.89 -21.90
N GLY A 197 -16.05 11.66 -20.77
CA GLY A 197 -17.51 11.55 -20.71
C GLY A 197 -18.28 12.81 -21.11
N LYS A 198 -17.63 13.98 -21.16
CA LYS A 198 -18.22 15.23 -21.66
C LYS A 198 -17.97 15.49 -23.15
N ARG A 199 -17.03 14.77 -23.78
CA ARG A 199 -16.69 14.95 -25.21
C ARG A 199 -17.43 13.99 -26.15
N SER A 200 -17.98 12.89 -25.66
CA SER A 200 -18.73 11.92 -26.49
C SER A 200 -20.23 12.21 -26.61
N SER A 201 -20.69 13.38 -26.15
CA SER A 201 -22.11 13.78 -26.14
C SER A 201 -22.40 15.04 -26.96
N SER A 202 -21.53 15.38 -27.91
CA SER A 202 -21.71 16.50 -28.84
C SER A 202 -21.59 16.06 -30.28
#